data_AF-A0A7V7WL93-F1
#
_entry.id   AF-A0A7V7WL93-F1
#
_cell.length_a   1.000
_cell.length_b   1.000
_cell.length_c   1.000
_cell.angle_alpha   90.00
_cell.angle_beta   90.00
_cell.angle_gamma   90.00
#
_symmetry.space_group_name_H-M   'P 1'
#
loop_
_entity.id
_entity.type
_entity.pdbx_description
1 polymer ?
#
loop_
_entity_poly.entity_id
_entity_poly.type
_entity_poly.pdbx_seq_one_letter_code
_entity_poly.pdbx_strand_id
1 'polypeptide(L)'
;MRGNLSMKPEFQKPGMNPFFVALAGARAQAKEATPVQKLFTEIRELEKLAEAGNLKGWQEKVPQVLELAETVHEDPIKRLEIQVQIKKYELTLYLKASKQALQQAQTAETQAKEAELLDNTSASRELWNK
;
A
#
# COMPACT_ATOMS: atom_id res chain seq x y z
N MET A 1 31.34 30.00 -51.11
CA MET A 1 30.14 29.19 -51.44
C MET A 1 29.65 28.54 -50.15
N ARG A 2 28.41 28.83 -49.73
CA ARG A 2 27.81 28.36 -48.47
C ARG A 2 27.23 26.97 -48.67
N GLY A 3 27.69 25.98 -47.92
CA GLY A 3 27.05 24.67 -47.81
C GLY A 3 25.98 24.72 -46.70
N ASN A 4 24.71 24.79 -47.09
CA ASN A 4 23.59 24.62 -46.16
C ASN A 4 23.46 23.12 -45.84
N LEU A 5 23.79 22.75 -44.59
CA LEU A 5 23.46 21.43 -44.06
C LEU A 5 21.93 21.33 -43.92
N SER A 6 21.38 20.41 -44.70
CA SER A 6 19.99 19.99 -44.68
C SER A 6 19.62 19.45 -43.29
N MET A 7 18.81 20.19 -42.54
CA MET A 7 18.00 19.60 -41.48
C MET A 7 16.89 18.80 -42.15
N LYS A 8 17.00 17.46 -42.11
CA LYS A 8 15.88 16.57 -42.40
C LYS A 8 14.91 16.65 -41.23
N PRO A 9 13.64 17.01 -41.41
CA PRO A 9 12.64 16.78 -40.38
C PRO A 9 12.40 15.26 -40.30
N GLU A 10 12.63 14.68 -39.12
CA GLU A 10 12.20 13.32 -38.83
C GLU A 10 10.68 13.23 -38.99
N PHE A 11 10.26 12.45 -40.00
CA PHE A 11 8.87 12.20 -40.32
C PHE A 11 8.15 11.58 -39.12
N GLN A 12 7.24 12.32 -38.49
CA GLN A 12 6.27 11.74 -37.56
C GLN A 12 5.44 10.70 -38.33
N LYS A 13 5.35 9.48 -37.77
CA LYS A 13 4.60 8.36 -38.36
C LYS A 13 3.18 8.82 -38.75
N PRO A 14 2.74 8.63 -40.00
CA PRO A 14 1.43 9.05 -40.46
C PRO A 14 0.36 8.14 -39.82
N GLY A 15 -0.41 8.69 -38.89
CA GLY A 15 -1.54 7.97 -38.27
C GLY A 15 -1.88 8.37 -36.83
N MET A 16 -0.99 9.07 -36.12
CA MET A 16 -1.28 9.55 -34.76
C MET A 16 -1.82 10.98 -34.83
N ASN A 17 -3.08 11.15 -34.44
CA ASN A 17 -3.74 12.46 -34.42
C ASN A 17 -2.95 13.41 -33.48
N PRO A 18 -2.59 14.62 -33.96
CA PRO A 18 -1.76 15.58 -33.23
C PRO A 18 -2.31 15.95 -31.85
N PHE A 19 -3.62 15.81 -31.64
CA PHE A 19 -4.25 15.96 -30.33
C PHE A 19 -3.77 14.91 -29.32
N PHE A 20 -3.62 13.64 -29.72
CA PHE A 20 -3.11 12.58 -28.84
C PHE A 20 -1.61 12.73 -28.58
N VAL A 21 -0.85 13.25 -29.54
CA VAL A 21 0.58 13.55 -29.35
C VAL A 21 0.76 14.72 -28.38
N ALA A 22 -0.05 15.77 -28.51
CA ALA A 22 -0.07 16.89 -27.57
C ALA A 22 -0.58 16.46 -26.17
N LEU A 23 -1.61 15.62 -26.09
CA LEU A 23 -2.13 15.08 -24.83
C LEU A 23 -1.12 14.13 -24.15
N ALA A 24 -0.41 13.31 -24.93
CA ALA A 24 0.67 12.46 -24.44
C ALA A 24 1.87 13.29 -23.97
N GLY A 25 2.23 14.37 -24.69
CA GLY A 25 3.25 15.33 -24.28
C GLY A 25 2.87 16.07 -22.99
N ALA A 26 1.59 16.45 -22.84
CA ALA A 26 1.06 17.08 -21.63
C ALA A 26 0.99 16.11 -20.45
N ARG A 27 0.73 14.81 -20.69
CA ARG A 27 0.82 13.76 -19.66
C ARG A 27 2.25 13.39 -19.30
N ALA A 28 3.18 13.47 -20.25
CA ALA A 28 4.61 13.31 -20.00
C ALA A 28 5.19 14.47 -19.16
N GLN A 29 4.54 15.63 -19.18
CA GLN A 29 4.73 16.71 -18.22
C GLN A 29 3.81 16.56 -17.00
N ALA A 30 3.71 15.34 -16.45
CA ALA A 30 3.05 15.12 -15.17
C ALA A 30 3.75 16.01 -14.14
N LYS A 31 3.08 17.12 -13.79
CA LYS A 31 3.56 18.03 -12.73
C LYS A 31 3.93 17.19 -11.53
N GLU A 32 5.17 17.32 -11.08
CA GLU A 32 5.62 16.65 -9.86
C GLU A 32 4.60 16.93 -8.75
N ALA A 33 4.14 15.86 -8.09
CA ALA A 33 3.15 15.97 -7.04
C ALA A 33 3.62 16.97 -5.99
N THR A 34 2.76 17.92 -5.62
CA THR A 34 3.12 18.91 -4.59
C THR A 34 3.39 18.19 -3.26
N PRO A 35 4.22 18.76 -2.37
CA PRO A 35 4.51 18.12 -1.07
C PRO A 35 3.26 17.76 -0.27
N VAL A 36 2.23 18.61 -0.35
CA VAL A 36 0.90 18.35 0.26
C VAL A 36 0.20 17.16 -0.40
N GLN A 37 0.24 17.04 -1.73
CA GLN A 37 -0.33 15.88 -2.42
C GLN A 37 0.38 14.59 -2.05
N LYS A 38 1.72 14.63 -1.93
CA LYS A 38 2.50 13.48 -1.45
C LYS A 38 2.08 13.08 -0.03
N LEU A 39 1.89 14.04 0.87
CA LEU A 39 1.43 13.76 2.22
C LEU A 39 0.07 13.06 2.23
N PHE A 40 -0.90 13.55 1.46
CA PHE A 40 -2.21 12.90 1.37
C PHE A 40 -2.16 11.49 0.75
N THR A 41 -1.28 11.25 -0.23
CA THR A 41 -1.10 9.90 -0.77
C THR A 41 -0.52 8.95 0.27
N GLU A 42 0.47 9.39 1.04
CA GLU A 42 1.09 8.59 2.10
C GLU A 42 0.11 8.28 3.24
N ILE A 43 -0.71 9.27 3.64
CA ILE A 43 -1.78 9.07 4.64
C ILE A 43 -2.81 8.05 4.14
N ARG A 44 -3.18 8.09 2.86
CA ARG A 44 -4.10 7.12 2.26
C ARG A 44 -3.50 5.72 2.22
N GLU A 45 -2.19 5.60 2.11
CA GLU A 45 -1.51 4.30 2.18
C GLU A 45 -1.47 3.76 3.61
N LEU A 46 -1.29 4.62 4.61
CA LEU A 46 -1.48 4.24 6.02
C LEU A 46 -2.89 3.73 6.29
N GLU A 47 -3.92 4.39 5.75
CA GLU A 47 -5.31 3.93 5.86
C GLU A 47 -5.49 2.50 5.30
N LYS A 48 -4.95 2.23 4.11
CA LYS A 48 -4.99 0.88 3.50
C LYS A 48 -4.27 -0.17 4.36
N LEU A 49 -3.11 0.17 4.92
CA LEU A 49 -2.37 -0.72 5.81
C LEU A 49 -3.16 -1.04 7.08
N ALA A 50 -3.83 -0.04 7.64
CA ALA A 50 -4.70 -0.19 8.80
C ALA A 50 -5.92 -1.08 8.50
N GLU A 51 -6.59 -0.88 7.35
CA GLU A 51 -7.71 -1.72 6.92
C GLU A 51 -7.31 -3.18 6.71
N ALA A 52 -6.09 -3.40 6.19
CA ALA A 52 -5.52 -4.72 5.99
C ALA A 52 -5.05 -5.41 7.29
N GLY A 53 -4.85 -4.65 8.38
CA GLY A 53 -4.25 -5.17 9.62
C GLY A 53 -2.73 -5.38 9.53
N ASN A 54 -2.04 -4.76 8.56
CA ASN A 54 -0.61 -4.98 8.32
C ASN A 54 0.27 -4.15 9.27
N LEU A 55 0.56 -4.71 10.46
CA LEU A 55 1.39 -4.08 11.48
C LEU A 55 2.81 -3.77 11.01
N LYS A 56 3.42 -4.68 10.24
CA LYS A 56 4.80 -4.52 9.79
C LYS A 56 4.95 -3.34 8.83
N GLY A 57 4.10 -3.31 7.80
CA GLY A 57 4.08 -2.21 6.84
C GLY A 57 3.75 -0.87 7.50
N TRP A 58 2.87 -0.88 8.51
CA TRP A 58 2.56 0.32 9.29
C TRP A 58 3.78 0.86 10.05
N GLN A 59 4.53 0.01 10.76
CA GLN A 59 5.72 0.41 11.53
C GLN A 59 6.82 1.01 10.65
N GLU A 60 7.01 0.48 9.45
CA GLU A 60 8.00 0.96 8.49
C GLU A 60 7.61 2.34 7.92
N LYS A 61 6.30 2.59 7.76
CA LYS A 61 5.78 3.72 6.99
C LYS A 61 5.41 4.94 7.83
N VAL A 62 4.90 4.75 9.04
CA VAL A 62 4.47 5.86 9.92
C VAL A 62 5.54 6.93 10.15
N PRO A 63 6.82 6.59 10.44
CA PRO A 63 7.84 7.60 10.66
C PRO A 63 8.02 8.55 9.47
N GLN A 64 7.96 7.99 8.26
CA GLN A 64 8.11 8.76 7.01
C GLN A 64 6.96 9.75 6.81
N VAL A 65 5.73 9.35 7.14
CA VAL A 65 4.56 10.23 7.03
C VAL A 65 4.59 11.34 8.08
N LEU A 66 5.07 11.05 9.30
CA LEU A 66 5.23 12.06 10.35
C LEU A 66 6.29 13.10 9.99
N GLU A 67 7.44 12.66 9.49
CA GLU A 67 8.50 13.57 8.99
C GLU A 67 8.00 14.42 7.81
N LEU A 68 7.25 13.81 6.89
CA LEU A 68 6.63 14.56 5.79
C LEU A 68 5.60 15.57 6.29
N ALA A 69 4.82 15.25 7.32
CA ALA A 69 3.87 16.18 7.91
C ALA A 69 4.55 17.38 8.58
N GLU A 70 5.70 17.17 9.23
CA GLU A 70 6.50 18.23 9.83
C GLU A 70 7.12 19.16 8.79
N THR A 71 7.58 18.62 7.66
CA THR A 71 8.15 19.43 6.57
C THR A 71 7.10 20.18 5.75
N VAL A 72 5.89 19.64 5.61
CA VAL A 72 4.81 20.22 4.80
C VAL A 72 4.00 21.27 5.56
N HIS A 73 3.87 21.14 6.88
CA HIS A 73 3.05 22.02 7.71
C HIS A 73 3.87 22.73 8.79
N GLU A 74 4.07 24.04 8.62
CA GLU A 74 4.63 24.91 9.67
C GLU A 74 3.63 25.10 10.82
N ASP A 75 2.33 25.16 10.48
CA ASP A 75 1.23 25.36 11.43
C ASP A 75 1.10 24.18 12.41
N PRO A 76 1.21 24.40 13.73
CA PRO A 76 1.05 23.35 14.73
C PRO A 76 -0.34 22.70 14.72
N ILE A 77 -1.40 23.43 14.36
CA ILE A 77 -2.77 22.88 14.34
C ILE A 77 -2.90 21.82 13.26
N LYS A 78 -2.41 22.11 12.04
CA LYS A 78 -2.44 21.15 10.93
C LYS A 78 -1.61 19.91 11.21
N ARG A 79 -0.45 20.07 11.86
CA ARG A 79 0.37 18.92 12.31
C ARG A 79 -0.39 18.04 13.30
N LEU A 80 -1.09 18.64 14.26
CA LEU A 80 -1.93 17.90 15.21
C LEU A 80 -3.07 17.17 14.51
N GLU A 81 -3.74 17.78 13.52
CA GLU A 81 -4.79 17.12 12.75
C GLU A 81 -4.28 15.85 12.05
N ILE A 82 -3.10 15.91 11.43
CA ILE A 82 -2.46 14.74 10.81
C ILE A 82 -2.11 13.67 11.85
N GLN A 83 -1.55 14.06 12.99
CA GLN A 83 -1.24 13.11 14.07
C GLN A 83 -2.50 12.41 14.59
N VAL A 84 -3.59 13.15 14.81
CA VAL A 84 -4.88 12.59 15.23
C VAL A 84 -5.41 11.61 14.17
N GLN A 85 -5.29 11.95 12.89
CA GLN A 85 -5.69 11.07 11.80
C GLN A 85 -4.87 9.79 11.76
N ILE A 86 -3.54 9.87 11.92
CA ILE A 86 -2.66 8.70 12.02
C ILE A 86 -3.06 7.83 13.21
N LYS A 87 -3.32 8.43 14.38
CA LYS A 87 -3.78 7.69 15.58
C LYS A 87 -5.12 7.00 15.37
N LYS A 88 -6.05 7.63 14.65
CA LYS A 88 -7.33 7.00 14.28
C LYS A 88 -7.10 5.73 13.46
N TYR A 89 -6.22 5.78 12.46
CA TYR A 89 -5.89 4.60 11.65
C TYR A 89 -5.12 3.55 12.44
N GLU A 90 -4.25 3.95 13.37
CA GLU A 90 -3.56 3.02 14.29
C GLU A 90 -4.56 2.20 15.12
N LEU A 91 -5.64 2.81 15.60
CA LEU A 91 -6.70 2.08 16.31
C LEU A 91 -7.40 1.07 15.39
N THR A 92 -7.69 1.44 14.14
CA THR A 92 -8.26 0.53 13.14
C THR A 92 -7.33 -0.65 12.86
N LEU A 93 -6.03 -0.39 12.74
CA LEU A 93 -5.00 -1.42 12.54
C LEU A 93 -5.02 -2.46 13.65
N TYR A 94 -4.93 -2.04 14.92
CA TYR A 94 -4.94 -2.97 16.05
C TYR A 94 -6.25 -3.75 16.15
N LEU A 95 -7.38 -3.11 15.86
CA LEU A 95 -8.68 -3.78 15.86
C LEU A 95 -8.80 -4.82 14.74
N LYS A 96 -8.23 -4.56 13.55
CA LYS A 96 -8.20 -5.52 12.45
C LYS A 96 -7.22 -6.66 12.70
N ALA A 97 -6.01 -6.34 13.15
CA ALA A 97 -4.98 -7.33 13.48
C ALA A 97 -5.43 -8.28 14.59
N SER A 98 -6.06 -7.76 15.67
CA SER A 98 -6.59 -8.58 16.76
C SER A 98 -7.73 -9.50 16.30
N LYS A 99 -8.62 -9.03 15.42
CA LYS A 99 -9.66 -9.88 14.82
C LYS A 99 -9.08 -11.02 13.97
N GLN A 100 -8.06 -10.73 13.16
CA GLN A 100 -7.36 -11.74 12.37
C GLN A 100 -6.63 -12.75 13.26
N ALA A 101 -5.92 -12.28 14.29
CA ALA A 101 -5.25 -13.14 15.25
C ALA A 101 -6.24 -14.05 16.00
N LEU A 102 -7.41 -13.54 16.39
CA LEU A 102 -8.47 -14.32 17.01
C LEU A 102 -8.98 -15.43 16.07
N GLN A 103 -9.24 -15.11 14.80
CA GLN A 103 -9.67 -16.09 13.80
C GLN A 103 -8.59 -17.16 13.56
N GLN A 104 -7.32 -16.77 13.50
CA GLN A 104 -6.20 -17.70 13.37
C GLN A 104 -6.06 -18.61 14.60
N ALA A 105 -6.25 -18.08 15.80
CA ALA A 105 -6.22 -18.89 17.02
C ALA A 105 -7.36 -19.92 17.05
N GLN A 106 -8.58 -19.50 16.68
CA GLN A 106 -9.74 -20.41 16.61
C GLN A 106 -9.57 -21.51 15.56
N THR A 107 -9.05 -21.16 14.38
CA THR A 107 -8.78 -22.14 13.31
C THR A 107 -7.65 -23.10 13.67
N ALA A 108 -6.60 -22.62 14.33
CA ALA A 108 -5.54 -23.47 14.85
C ALA A 108 -6.06 -24.42 15.94
N GLU A 109 -6.96 -23.95 16.82
CA GLU A 109 -7.59 -24.80 17.84
C GLU A 109 -8.45 -25.91 17.21
N THR A 110 -9.24 -25.59 16.18
CA THR A 110 -10.02 -26.62 15.45
C THR A 110 -9.12 -27.62 14.75
N GLN A 111 -8.05 -27.17 14.10
CA GLN A 111 -7.10 -28.05 13.41
C GLN A 111 -6.34 -28.96 14.39
N ALA A 112 -5.94 -28.44 15.55
CA ALA A 112 -5.30 -29.22 16.59
C ALA A 112 -6.24 -30.32 17.13
N LYS A 113 -7.50 -29.98 17.41
CA LYS A 113 -8.51 -30.97 17.85
C LYS A 113 -8.79 -32.03 16.78
N GLU A 114 -8.90 -31.64 15.51
CA GLU A 114 -9.08 -32.57 14.40
C GLU A 114 -7.87 -33.50 14.22
N ALA A 115 -6.65 -32.96 14.36
CA ALA A 115 -5.42 -33.75 14.30
C ALA A 115 -5.36 -34.78 15.45
N GLU A 116 -5.72 -34.39 16.67
CA GLU A 116 -5.79 -35.33 17.81
C GLU A 116 -6.84 -36.43 17.59
N LEU A 117 -7.99 -36.13 17.00
CA LEU A 117 -9.02 -37.12 16.69
C LEU A 117 -8.57 -38.09 15.58
N LEU A 118 -7.89 -37.59 14.55
CA LEU A 118 -7.31 -38.41 13.48
C LEU A 118 -6.19 -39.32 14.00
N ASP A 119 -5.34 -38.81 14.88
CA ASP A 119 -4.26 -39.58 15.49
C ASP A 119 -4.82 -40.71 16.36
N ASN A 120 -5.79 -40.40 17.25
CA ASN A 120 -6.46 -41.40 18.09
C ASN A 120 -7.22 -42.47 17.28
N THR A 121 -7.84 -42.09 16.15
CA THR A 121 -8.54 -43.07 15.27
C THR A 121 -7.56 -43.93 14.48
N SER A 122 -6.40 -43.39 14.09
CA SER A 122 -5.33 -44.17 13.46
C SER A 122 -4.69 -45.17 14.42
N ALA A 123 -4.36 -44.74 15.64
CA ALA A 123 -3.84 -45.60 16.70
C ALA A 123 -4.84 -46.69 17.10
N SER A 124 -6.14 -46.36 17.15
CA SER A 124 -7.20 -47.34 17.39
C SER A 124 -7.26 -48.38 16.26
N ARG A 125 -7.19 -47.98 14.98
CA ARG A 125 -7.18 -48.92 13.85
C ARG A 125 -5.98 -49.86 13.86
N GLU A 126 -4.80 -49.39 14.25
CA GLU A 126 -3.61 -50.24 14.37
C GLU A 126 -3.74 -51.29 15.49
N LEU A 127 -4.46 -50.95 16.57
CA LEU A 127 -4.75 -51.87 17.67
C LEU A 127 -5.72 -52.99 17.29
N TRP A 128 -6.68 -52.74 16.39
CA TRP A 128 -7.64 -53.75 15.91
C TRP A 128 -7.11 -54.62 14.75
N ASN A 129 -6.05 -54.17 14.07
CA ASN A 129 -5.40 -54.91 12.98
C ASN A 129 -4.22 -55.80 13.46
N LYS A 130 -4.00 -55.90 14.78
CA LYS A 130 -3.07 -56.84 15.43
C LYS A 130 -3.84 -58.01 16.04
#